data_AF-A0A1M5SQN6-F1
#
_entry.id   AF-A0A1M5SQN6-F1
#
_cell.length_a   1.000
_cell.length_b   1.000
_cell.length_c   1.000
_cell.angle_alpha   90.00
_cell.angle_beta   90.00
_cell.angle_gamma   90.00
#
_symmetry.space_group_name_H-M   'P 1'
#
loop_
_entity.id
_entity.type
_entity.pdbx_description
1 polymer ?
#
loop_
_entity_poly.entity_id
_entity_poly.type
_entity_poly.pdbx_seq_one_letter_code
_entity_poly.pdbx_strand_id
1 'polypeptide(L)' 'MVARLAGFLPGDMSEEQAAVCRSISGGPRAAGPQVFALTDSEGRLRGPFNAMLLSPPVGAALQAVGAAVRSPVLAQRPRP' A
#
# COMPACT_ATOMS: atom_id res chain seq x y z
N MET A 1 23.00 0.74 -10.28
CA MET A 1 21.87 -0.22 -10.34
C MET A 1 21.04 -0.05 -9.08
N VAL A 2 19.78 0.37 -9.18
CA VAL A 2 18.92 0.47 -7.98
C VAL A 2 18.45 -0.94 -7.63
N ALA A 3 18.91 -1.47 -6.50
CA ALA A 3 18.44 -2.76 -5.99
C ALA A 3 17.00 -2.61 -5.49
N ARG A 4 16.15 -3.62 -5.72
CA ARG A 4 14.81 -3.66 -5.11
C ARG A 4 14.94 -3.93 -3.62
N LEU A 5 14.11 -3.27 -2.82
CA LEU A 5 13.98 -3.54 -1.39
C LEU A 5 13.55 -4.99 -1.19
N ALA A 6 14.22 -5.70 -0.27
CA ALA A 6 13.81 -7.03 0.16
C ALA A 6 12.40 -6.97 0.76
N GLY A 7 11.56 -7.95 0.40
CA GLY A 7 10.20 -8.02 0.91
C GLY A 7 10.16 -8.58 2.34
N PHE A 8 9.28 -8.04 3.17
CA PHE A 8 9.00 -8.57 4.50
C PHE A 8 8.07 -9.77 4.40
N LEU A 9 8.46 -10.93 4.95
CA LEU A 9 7.57 -12.07 5.08
C LEU A 9 6.51 -11.78 6.15
N PRO A 10 5.26 -12.26 5.99
CA PRO A 10 4.20 -12.04 6.97
C PRO A 10 4.56 -12.48 8.40
N GLY A 11 5.37 -13.54 8.54
CA GLY A 11 5.82 -14.05 9.85
C GLY A 11 6.95 -13.25 10.50
N ASP A 12 7.65 -12.40 9.73
CA ASP A 12 8.80 -11.61 10.21
C ASP A 12 8.42 -10.14 10.49
N MET A 13 7.16 -9.77 10.25
CA MET A 13 6.66 -8.41 10.45
C MET A 13 6.45 -8.11 11.94
N SER A 14 6.83 -6.90 12.37
CA SER A 14 6.32 -6.35 13.62
C SER A 14 4.80 -6.15 13.55
N GLU A 15 4.16 -5.97 14.70
CA GLU A 15 2.71 -5.77 14.74
C GLU A 15 2.25 -4.52 13.94
N GLU A 16 3.01 -3.43 14.02
CA GLU A 16 2.75 -2.20 13.24
C GLU A 16 2.87 -2.44 11.73
N GLN A 17 3.91 -3.18 11.31
CA GLN A 17 4.09 -3.55 9.91
C GLN A 17 2.95 -4.44 9.41
N ALA A 18 2.55 -5.43 10.22
CA ALA A 18 1.44 -6.31 9.90
C ALA A 18 0.11 -5.54 9.82
N ALA A 19 -0.11 -4.57 10.71
CA ALA A 19 -1.29 -3.71 10.68
C ALA A 19 -1.36 -2.87 9.38
N VAL A 20 -0.25 -2.25 8.98
CA VAL A 20 -0.16 -1.57 7.68
C VAL A 20 -0.42 -2.56 6.55
N CYS A 21 0.25 -3.71 6.54
CA CYS A 21 0.09 -4.73 5.50
C CYS A 21 -1.37 -5.16 5.31
N ARG A 22 -2.09 -5.44 6.41
CA ARG A 22 -3.53 -5.78 6.39
C ARG A 22 -4.39 -4.64 5.85
N SER A 23 -4.10 -3.38 6.24
CA SER A 23 -4.80 -2.22 5.71
C SER A 23 -4.64 -2.11 4.18
N ILE A 24 -3.43 -2.34 3.65
CA ILE A 24 -3.16 -2.29 2.20
C ILE A 24 -3.85 -3.44 1.46
N SER A 25 -3.68 -4.67 1.95
CA SER A 25 -4.10 -5.91 1.29
C SER A 25 -5.56 -6.27 1.49
N GLY A 26 -6.22 -5.71 2.52
CA GLY A 26 -7.65 -5.90 2.79
C GLY A 26 -8.52 -4.67 2.50
N GLY A 27 -7.92 -3.52 2.19
CA GLY A 27 -8.64 -2.26 2.00
C GLY A 27 -9.31 -2.10 0.62
N PRO A 28 -9.93 -0.93 0.35
CA PRO A 28 -10.61 -0.63 -0.92
C PRO A 28 -9.73 -0.82 -2.16
N ARG A 29 -8.40 -0.70 -2.00
CA ARG A 29 -7.43 -0.93 -3.07
C ARG A 29 -7.34 -2.41 -3.48
N ALA A 30 -7.55 -3.34 -2.56
CA ALA A 30 -7.57 -4.77 -2.86
C ALA A 30 -8.92 -5.23 -3.44
N ALA A 31 -10.01 -4.57 -3.07
CA ALA A 31 -11.37 -4.89 -3.53
C ALA A 31 -11.67 -4.39 -4.97
N GLY A 32 -10.93 -3.40 -5.48
CA GLY A 32 -11.13 -2.84 -6.82
C GLY A 32 -10.27 -3.47 -7.91
N PRO A 33 -10.38 -3.00 -9.17
CA PRO A 33 -9.52 -3.45 -10.27
C PRO A 33 -8.04 -3.24 -9.95
N GLN A 34 -7.30 -4.34 -9.85
CA GLN A 34 -5.87 -4.33 -9.59
C GLN A 34 -5.09 -4.39 -10.90
N VAL A 35 -4.39 -3.31 -11.25
CA VAL A 35 -3.50 -3.26 -12.43
C VAL A 35 -2.27 -4.17 -12.21
N PHE A 36 -1.95 -4.47 -10.95
CA PHE A 36 -0.90 -5.41 -10.53
C PHE A 36 -1.25 -6.01 -9.17
N ALA A 37 -0.79 -7.24 -8.91
CA ALA A 37 -0.97 -7.88 -7.62
C ALA A 37 -0.25 -7.13 -6.49
N LEU A 38 -0.95 -6.85 -5.38
CA LEU A 38 -0.41 -6.16 -4.21
C LEU A 38 0.64 -6.99 -3.46
N THR A 39 0.45 -8.31 -3.44
CA THR A 39 1.36 -9.28 -2.82
C THR A 39 1.95 -10.23 -3.86
N ASP A 40 3.12 -10.80 -3.56
CA ASP A 40 3.67 -11.95 -4.29
C ASP A 40 3.11 -13.29 -3.77
N SER A 41 3.63 -14.40 -4.29
CA SER A 41 3.27 -15.77 -3.90
C SER A 41 3.58 -16.09 -2.44
N GLU A 42 4.55 -15.40 -1.83
CA GLU A 42 4.92 -15.56 -0.43
C GLU A 42 4.16 -14.60 0.50
N GLY A 43 3.22 -13.82 -0.04
CA GLY A 43 2.42 -12.86 0.72
C GLY A 43 3.14 -11.55 1.04
N ARG A 44 4.28 -11.26 0.43
CA ARG A 44 5.03 -10.02 0.65
C ARG A 44 4.45 -8.90 -0.19
N LEU A 45 4.36 -7.71 0.38
CA LEU A 45 3.94 -6.53 -0.38
C LEU A 45 4.94 -6.20 -1.50
N ARG A 46 4.43 -5.75 -2.65
CA ARG A 46 5.24 -5.41 -3.82
C ARG A 46 5.39 -3.90 -4.00
N GLY A 47 6.54 -3.52 -4.56
CA GLY A 47 6.80 -2.14 -5.00
C GLY A 47 6.71 -1.11 -3.86
N PRO A 48 6.00 0.02 -4.05
CA PRO A 48 5.95 1.08 -3.05
C PRO A 48 5.28 0.65 -1.74
N PHE A 49 4.41 -0.35 -1.76
CA PHE A 49 3.76 -0.85 -0.55
C PHE A 49 4.73 -1.61 0.35
N ASN A 50 5.76 -2.27 -0.22
CA ASN A 50 6.84 -2.86 0.58
C ASN A 50 7.63 -1.78 1.32
N ALA A 51 7.90 -0.65 0.65
CA ALA A 51 8.64 0.46 1.24
C ALA A 51 7.90 1.10 2.42
N MET A 52 6.57 1.09 2.42
CA MET A 52 5.75 1.60 3.52
C MET A 52 5.96 0.82 4.83
N LEU A 53 6.44 -0.42 4.77
CA LEU A 53 6.74 -1.23 5.95
C LEU A 53 8.06 -0.83 6.64
N LEU A 54 8.93 -0.07 5.97
CA LEU A 54 10.14 0.47 6.59
C LEU A 54 9.84 1.56 7.61
N SER A 55 8.70 2.25 7.46
CA SER A 55 8.19 3.22 8.42
C SER A 55 6.66 3.16 8.44
N PRO A 56 6.07 2.27 9.26
CA PRO A 56 4.62 2.07 9.32
C PRO A 56 3.82 3.36 9.55
N PRO A 57 4.22 4.30 10.43
CA PRO A 57 3.50 5.56 10.61
C PRO A 57 3.45 6.42 9.34
N VAL A 58 4.57 6.51 8.61
CA VAL A 58 4.64 7.23 7.33
C VAL A 58 3.80 6.53 6.26
N GLY A 59 3.89 5.19 6.21
CA GLY A 59 3.09 4.38 5.31
C GLY A 59 1.59 4.59 5.50
N ALA A 60 1.12 4.60 6.75
CA ALA A 60 -0.27 4.85 7.09
C ALA A 60 -0.73 6.27 6.71
N ALA A 61 0.08 7.30 7.00
CA ALA A 61 -0.22 8.67 6.60
C ALA A 61 -0.33 8.83 5.08
N LEU A 62 0.60 8.23 4.32
CA LEU A 62 0.58 8.24 2.86
C LEU A 62 -0.63 7.51 2.29
N GLN A 63 -1.06 6.40 2.91
CA GLN A 63 -2.30 5.73 2.55
C GLN A 63 -3.52 6.61 2.73
N ALA A 64 -3.62 7.32 3.86
CA ALA A 64 -4.73 8.23 4.15
C ALA A 64 -4.81 9.36 3.11
N VAL A 65 -3.67 9.97 2.76
CA VAL A 65 -3.61 10.96 1.67
C VAL A 65 -4.04 10.33 0.35
N GLY A 66 -3.52 9.16 0.01
CA GLY A 66 -3.88 8.41 -1.19
C GLY A 66 -5.38 8.09 -1.31
N ALA A 67 -6.02 7.78 -0.19
CA ALA A 67 -7.47 7.54 -0.12
C ALA A 67 -8.25 8.84 -0.32
N ALA A 68 -7.83 9.93 0.34
CA ALA A 68 -8.45 11.24 0.20
C ALA A 68 -8.37 11.76 -1.24
N VAL A 69 -7.23 11.59 -1.92
CA VAL A 69 -7.07 12.05 -3.31
C VAL A 69 -7.86 11.22 -4.32
N ARG A 70 -8.10 9.94 -4.03
CA ARG A 70 -8.91 9.04 -4.88
C ARG A 70 -10.41 9.29 -4.75
N SER A 71 -10.83 9.99 -3.69
CA SER A 71 -12.23 10.37 -3.51
C SER A 71 -12.73 11.13 -4.74
N PRO A 72 -13.94 10.82 -5.24
CA PRO A 72 -14.53 11.49 -6.40
C PRO A 72 -14.74 12.99 -6.19
N VAL A 73 -14.58 13.50 -4.97
CA VAL A 73 -14.64 14.94 -4.67
C VAL A 73 -13.58 15.75 -5.44
N LEU A 74 -12.41 15.16 -5.72
CA LEU A 74 -11.36 15.80 -6.52
C LEU A 74 -11.47 15.49 -8.03
N ALA A 75 -12.20 14.44 -8.39
CA ALA A 75 -12.48 14.09 -9.80
C ALA A 75 -13.50 15.01 -10.46
N GLN A 76 -14.27 15.77 -9.68
CA GLN A 76 -15.31 16.71 -10.13
C GLN A 76 -14.77 18.10 -10.48
N ARG A 77 -13.46 18.29 -10.60
CA ARG A 77 -12.91 19.56 -11.09
C ARG A 77 -13.26 19.70 -12.58
N PRO A 78 -14.03 20.71 -13.01
CA PRO A 78 -14.37 20.88 -14.42
C PRO A 78 -13.06 21.04 -15.21
N ARG A 79 -12.89 20.20 -16.23
CA ARG A 79 -11.82 20.40 -17.21
C ARG A 79 -12.18 21.68 -18.00
N PRO A 80 -11.20 22.59 -18.23
CA PRO A 80 -11.43 23.80 -19.00
C PRO A 80 -11.82 23.49 -20.44
#